data_AF-A0A938R407-F1
#
_entry.id   AF-A0A938R407-F1
#
_cell.length_a   1.000
_cell.length_b   1.000
_cell.length_c   1.000
_cell.angle_alpha   90.00
_cell.angle_beta   90.00
_cell.angle_gamma   90.00
#
_symmetry.space_group_name_H-M   'P 1'
#
loop_
_entity.id
_entity.type
_entity.pdbx_description
1 polymer ?
#
loop_
_entity_poly.entity_id
_entity_poly.type
_entity_poly.pdbx_seq_one_letter_code
_entity_poly.pdbx_strand_id
1 'polypeptide(L)'
;MMDWIKDIALVILGAIGTAIWFFWRRKVEQKPVFENIQKAEKLLSLQKELDKTNYTIKDLRSLEDALMGRAEAAKELGASFEKQAEEIRRIEFDSAMTQTEMNIVATQAYERAERKLETIIAELKEYFSPEEIARLDGTTEAWRNYQRKHAEFLASQYEGGSIQPLIYASALESLTIARIVELETELKRLKDTCVPYRERETF
;
A
#
# COMPACT_ATOMS: atom_id res chain seq x y z
N MET A 1 2.08 34.86 -61.13
CA MET A 1 1.37 33.69 -60.55
C MET A 1 2.24 33.01 -59.47
N MET A 2 2.83 33.78 -58.53
CA MET A 2 3.72 33.22 -57.48
C MET A 2 3.61 33.95 -56.13
N ASP A 3 2.96 35.13 -56.06
CA ASP A 3 2.90 35.90 -54.81
C ASP A 3 1.81 35.43 -53.84
N TRP A 4 0.67 34.94 -54.35
CA TRP A 4 -0.44 34.45 -53.51
C TRP A 4 -0.08 33.23 -52.65
N ILE A 5 0.93 32.45 -53.06
CA ILE A 5 1.42 31.28 -52.30
C ILE A 5 2.20 31.73 -51.06
N LYS A 6 2.95 32.85 -51.16
CA LYS A 6 3.70 33.41 -50.03
C LYS A 6 2.76 33.99 -48.98
N ASP A 7 1.69 34.65 -49.41
CA ASP A 7 0.69 35.21 -48.51
C ASP A 7 -0.07 34.11 -47.74
N ILE A 8 -0.43 33.01 -48.41
CA ILE A 8 -1.05 31.85 -47.74
C ILE A 8 -0.07 31.17 -46.77
N ALA A 9 1.19 31.01 -47.15
CA ALA A 9 2.19 30.40 -46.27
C ALA A 9 2.40 31.21 -44.99
N LEU A 10 2.34 32.54 -45.08
CA LEU A 10 2.46 33.45 -43.93
C LEU A 10 1.25 33.35 -42.99
N VAL A 11 0.04 33.21 -43.54
CA VAL A 11 -1.19 33.00 -42.74
C VAL A 11 -1.17 31.65 -42.02
N ILE A 12 -0.72 30.59 -42.69
CA ILE A 12 -0.63 29.24 -42.09
C ILE A 12 0.42 29.20 -40.97
N LEU A 13 1.60 29.82 -41.17
CA LEU A 13 2.63 29.92 -40.14
C LEU A 13 2.15 30.71 -38.92
N GLY A 14 1.41 31.80 -39.13
CA GLY A 14 0.78 32.57 -38.06
C GLY A 14 -0.23 31.75 -37.26
N ALA A 15 -1.10 31.01 -37.94
CA ALA A 15 -2.10 30.14 -37.30
C ALA A 15 -1.44 29.04 -36.45
N ILE A 16 -0.40 28.38 -36.97
CA ILE A 16 0.34 27.35 -36.23
C ILE A 16 1.05 27.96 -35.01
N GLY A 17 1.67 29.14 -35.15
CA GLY A 17 2.30 29.85 -34.03
C GLY A 17 1.32 30.19 -32.92
N THR A 18 0.13 30.68 -33.27
CA THR A 18 -0.93 30.97 -32.27
C THR A 18 -1.47 29.71 -31.60
N ALA A 19 -1.60 28.60 -32.33
CA ALA A 19 -1.99 27.31 -31.75
C ALA A 19 -0.93 26.78 -30.78
N ILE A 20 0.35 26.80 -31.15
CA ILE A 20 1.47 26.38 -30.28
C ILE A 20 1.52 27.24 -29.02
N TRP A 21 1.39 28.56 -29.16
CA TRP A 21 1.34 29.48 -28.01
C TRP A 21 0.13 29.22 -27.12
N PHE A 22 -1.05 29.01 -27.71
CA PHE A 22 -2.27 28.68 -26.98
C PHE A 22 -2.13 27.37 -26.19
N PHE A 23 -1.57 26.31 -26.81
CA PHE A 23 -1.36 25.03 -26.14
C PHE A 23 -0.23 25.08 -25.10
N TRP A 24 0.83 25.85 -25.33
CA TRP A 24 1.89 26.06 -24.35
C TRP A 24 1.38 26.83 -23.14
N ARG A 25 0.62 27.91 -23.36
CA ARG A 25 -0.08 28.67 -22.32
C ARG A 25 -1.07 27.79 -21.55
N ARG A 26 -1.88 26.99 -22.25
CA ARG A 26 -2.85 26.07 -21.64
C ARG A 26 -2.17 24.96 -20.82
N LYS A 27 -0.97 24.52 -21.21
CA LYS A 27 -0.20 23.51 -20.48
C LYS A 27 0.52 24.09 -19.25
N VAL A 28 0.84 25.38 -19.25
CA VAL A 28 1.48 26.09 -18.13
C VAL A 28 0.45 26.57 -17.09
N GLU A 29 -0.75 26.97 -17.51
CA GLU A 29 -1.84 27.41 -16.61
C GLU A 29 -2.58 26.24 -15.91
N GLN A 30 -2.40 24.98 -16.34
CA GLN A 30 -2.98 23.79 -15.68
C GLN A 30 -2.20 23.29 -14.45
N LYS A 31 -1.20 24.03 -13.94
CA LYS A 31 -0.56 23.74 -12.64
C LYS A 31 -1.10 24.72 -11.57
N PRO A 32 -1.62 24.22 -10.43
CA PRO A 32 -2.74 24.85 -9.75
C PRO A 32 -2.32 25.97 -8.81
N VAL A 33 -2.70 27.22 -9.12
CA VAL A 33 -2.62 28.33 -8.16
C VAL A 33 -3.70 28.21 -7.08
N PHE A 34 -4.84 27.55 -7.37
CA PHE A 34 -5.96 27.36 -6.45
C PHE A 34 -5.71 26.29 -5.36
N GLU A 35 -4.86 25.29 -5.60
CA GLU A 35 -4.52 24.28 -4.57
C GLU A 35 -3.57 24.84 -3.50
N ASN A 36 -2.68 25.75 -3.88
CA ASN A 36 -1.67 26.28 -2.95
C ASN A 36 -2.25 27.31 -1.98
N ILE A 37 -3.29 28.05 -2.37
CA ILE A 37 -3.97 29.02 -1.48
C ILE A 37 -4.80 28.29 -0.41
N GLN A 38 -5.57 27.27 -0.78
CA GLN A 38 -6.31 26.45 0.19
C GLN A 38 -5.39 25.67 1.13
N LYS A 39 -4.23 25.20 0.63
CA LYS A 39 -3.20 24.59 1.47
C LYS A 39 -2.62 25.59 2.46
N ALA A 40 -2.28 26.81 2.02
CA ALA A 40 -1.77 27.84 2.91
C ALA A 40 -2.80 28.22 3.99
N GLU A 41 -4.08 28.36 3.62
CA GLU A 41 -5.16 28.63 4.57
C GLU A 41 -5.36 27.49 5.57
N LYS A 42 -5.38 26.23 5.10
CA LYS A 42 -5.46 25.04 5.96
C LYS A 42 -4.24 24.89 6.87
N LEU A 43 -3.04 25.22 6.39
CA LEU A 43 -1.82 25.20 7.20
C LEU A 43 -1.86 26.28 8.28
N LEU A 44 -2.43 27.46 7.96
CA LEU A 44 -2.59 28.55 8.91
C LEU A 44 -3.67 28.25 9.96
N SER A 45 -4.76 27.58 9.56
CA SER A 45 -5.79 27.11 10.50
C SER A 45 -5.29 25.96 11.37
N LEU A 46 -4.54 25.02 10.79
CA LEU A 46 -3.87 23.93 11.52
C LEU A 46 -2.87 24.50 12.53
N GLN A 47 -2.03 25.47 12.14
CA GLN A 47 -1.11 26.14 13.05
C GLN A 47 -1.86 26.83 14.20
N LYS A 48 -2.96 27.52 13.90
CA LYS A 48 -3.77 28.25 14.89
C LYS A 48 -4.56 27.33 15.83
N GLU A 49 -4.93 26.14 15.38
CA GLU A 49 -5.50 25.09 16.23
C GLU A 49 -4.43 24.39 17.06
N LEU A 50 -3.25 24.12 16.49
CA LEU A 50 -2.09 23.57 17.19
C LEU A 50 -1.60 24.50 18.31
N ASP A 51 -1.65 25.83 18.15
CA ASP A 51 -1.33 26.79 19.22
C ASP A 51 -2.34 26.78 20.38
N LYS A 52 -3.57 26.29 20.16
CA LYS A 52 -4.64 26.27 21.17
C LYS A 52 -4.73 24.97 21.95
N THR A 53 -4.21 23.88 21.40
CA THR A 53 -4.13 22.59 22.08
C THR A 53 -2.70 22.37 22.54
N ASN A 54 -2.52 22.16 23.84
CA ASN A 54 -1.23 21.90 24.50
C ASN A 54 -0.64 20.53 24.10
N TYR A 55 -0.38 20.31 22.81
CA TYR A 55 0.41 19.20 22.29
C TYR A 55 1.86 19.64 22.26
N THR A 56 2.72 18.92 22.96
CA THR A 56 4.13 19.25 23.05
C THR A 56 4.79 18.98 21.68
N ILE A 57 5.80 19.74 21.28
CA ILE A 57 6.63 19.46 20.07
C ILE A 57 7.15 18.00 20.09
N LYS A 58 7.35 17.45 21.29
CA LYS A 58 7.72 16.04 21.51
C LYS A 58 6.62 15.06 21.08
N ASP A 59 5.34 15.38 21.31
CA ASP A 59 4.19 14.56 20.95
C ASP A 59 3.97 14.57 19.44
N LEU A 60 4.14 15.73 18.80
CA LEU A 60 4.09 15.88 17.34
C LEU A 60 5.21 15.10 16.66
N ARG A 61 6.44 15.12 17.20
CA ARG A 61 7.55 14.29 16.70
C ARG A 61 7.29 12.80 16.90
N SER A 62 6.72 12.39 18.03
CA SER A 62 6.38 10.97 18.23
C SER A 62 5.29 10.48 17.25
N LEU A 63 4.35 11.36 16.90
CA LEU A 63 3.33 11.09 15.90
C LEU A 63 3.93 11.10 14.48
N GLU A 64 4.81 12.06 14.17
CA GLU A 64 5.57 12.13 12.93
C GLU A 64 6.44 10.88 12.75
N ASP A 65 7.20 10.48 13.76
CA ASP A 65 8.01 9.25 13.74
C ASP A 65 7.14 8.00 13.61
N ALA A 66 5.95 7.95 14.23
CA ALA A 66 5.01 6.85 14.07
C ALA A 66 4.37 6.81 12.68
N LEU A 67 4.03 7.96 12.10
CA LEU A 67 3.45 8.08 10.75
C LEU A 67 4.50 7.85 9.66
N MET A 68 5.69 8.40 9.83
CA MET A 68 6.84 8.24 8.94
C MET A 68 7.40 6.83 9.05
N GLY A 69 7.44 6.24 10.25
CA GLY A 69 7.80 4.83 10.44
C GLY A 69 6.80 3.88 9.78
N ARG A 70 5.50 4.16 9.86
CA ARG A 70 4.46 3.42 9.12
C ARG A 70 4.56 3.64 7.61
N ALA A 71 4.84 4.86 7.16
CA ALA A 71 5.01 5.17 5.74
C ALA A 71 6.28 4.53 5.16
N GLU A 72 7.36 4.46 5.94
CA GLU A 72 8.62 3.83 5.56
C GLU A 72 8.51 2.31 5.59
N ALA A 73 7.85 1.73 6.60
CA ALA A 73 7.47 0.32 6.62
C ALA A 73 6.57 -0.02 5.43
N ALA A 74 5.53 0.78 5.15
CA ALA A 74 4.65 0.58 4.00
C ALA A 74 5.38 0.73 2.65
N LYS A 75 6.40 1.59 2.57
CA LYS A 75 7.23 1.78 1.37
C LYS A 75 8.24 0.65 1.18
N GLU A 76 8.96 0.25 2.22
CA GLU A 76 9.91 -0.86 2.22
C GLU A 76 9.19 -2.17 1.87
N LEU A 77 8.03 -2.34 2.48
CA LEU A 77 7.14 -3.41 2.14
C LEU A 77 6.56 -3.30 0.73
N GLY A 78 6.13 -2.11 0.30
CA GLY A 78 5.69 -1.87 -1.07
C GLY A 78 6.77 -2.27 -2.07
N ALA A 79 8.03 -1.96 -1.79
CA ALA A 79 9.18 -2.41 -2.57
C ALA A 79 9.40 -3.93 -2.46
N SER A 80 9.14 -4.54 -1.29
CA SER A 80 9.18 -6.00 -1.11
C SER A 80 8.07 -6.71 -1.90
N PHE A 81 6.89 -6.09 -2.04
CA PHE A 81 5.78 -6.60 -2.85
C PHE A 81 5.98 -6.34 -4.32
N GLU A 82 6.58 -5.21 -4.71
CA GLU A 82 7.02 -5.01 -6.09
C GLU A 82 8.04 -6.07 -6.48
N LYS A 83 9.01 -6.37 -5.60
CA LYS A 83 10.00 -7.42 -5.86
C LYS A 83 9.39 -8.82 -5.88
N GLN A 84 8.48 -9.14 -4.96
CA GLN A 84 7.74 -10.40 -4.97
C GLN A 84 6.84 -10.51 -6.21
N ALA A 85 6.18 -9.43 -6.63
CA ALA A 85 5.37 -9.37 -7.83
C ALA A 85 6.23 -9.49 -9.09
N GLU A 86 7.43 -8.92 -9.13
CA GLU A 86 8.41 -9.09 -10.20
C GLU A 86 8.86 -10.56 -10.31
N GLU A 87 9.10 -11.21 -9.17
CA GLU A 87 9.50 -12.61 -9.10
C GLU A 87 8.37 -13.56 -9.49
N ILE A 88 7.13 -13.29 -9.05
CA ILE A 88 5.92 -14.00 -9.50
C ILE A 88 5.72 -13.79 -11.00
N ARG A 89 5.83 -12.56 -11.50
CA ARG A 89 5.71 -12.25 -12.93
C ARG A 89 6.78 -12.95 -13.76
N ARG A 90 8.00 -13.11 -13.22
CA ARG A 90 9.08 -13.86 -13.85
C ARG A 90 8.80 -15.36 -13.88
N ILE A 91 8.19 -15.92 -12.83
CA ILE A 91 7.72 -17.32 -12.82
C ILE A 91 6.54 -17.50 -13.81
N GLU A 92 5.65 -16.51 -13.90
CA GLU A 92 4.44 -16.49 -14.73
C GLU A 92 4.72 -16.36 -16.23
N PHE A 93 5.81 -15.70 -16.64
CA PHE A 93 6.12 -15.45 -18.05
C PHE A 93 7.26 -16.29 -18.68
N ASP A 94 8.05 -17.04 -17.89
CA ASP A 94 9.20 -17.81 -18.42
C ASP A 94 8.85 -19.27 -18.80
N SER A 95 7.61 -19.71 -18.55
CA SER A 95 7.10 -21.01 -19.00
C SER A 95 5.61 -20.94 -19.34
N ALA A 96 5.19 -21.59 -20.43
CA ALA A 96 3.77 -21.71 -20.77
C ALA A 96 3.08 -22.66 -19.76
N MET A 97 2.72 -22.12 -18.59
CA MET A 97 2.08 -22.86 -17.52
C MET A 97 0.63 -23.20 -17.88
N THR A 98 0.22 -24.42 -17.56
CA THR A 98 -1.19 -24.81 -17.56
C THR A 98 -1.95 -24.15 -16.41
N GLN A 99 -3.26 -23.97 -16.55
CA GLN A 99 -4.09 -23.40 -15.48
C GLN A 99 -3.98 -24.19 -14.16
N THR A 100 -3.80 -25.52 -14.24
CA THR A 100 -3.59 -26.37 -13.07
C THR A 100 -2.29 -26.02 -12.36
N GLU A 101 -1.20 -25.84 -13.10
CA GLU A 101 0.10 -25.43 -12.52
C GLU A 101 0.02 -24.04 -11.91
N MET A 102 -0.69 -23.10 -12.56
CA MET A 102 -0.92 -21.77 -12.01
C MET A 102 -1.70 -21.83 -10.68
N ASN A 103 -2.74 -22.65 -10.59
CA ASN A 103 -3.51 -22.85 -9.35
C ASN A 103 -2.63 -23.42 -8.21
N ILE A 104 -1.74 -24.36 -8.54
CA ILE A 104 -0.79 -24.96 -7.58
C ILE A 104 0.20 -23.89 -7.08
N VAL A 105 0.79 -23.12 -7.99
CA VAL A 105 1.76 -22.07 -7.62
C VAL A 105 1.12 -21.00 -6.74
N ALA A 106 -0.09 -20.54 -7.08
CA ALA A 106 -0.82 -19.58 -6.26
C ALA A 106 -1.11 -20.11 -4.84
N THR A 107 -1.49 -21.39 -4.73
CA THR A 107 -1.71 -22.04 -3.43
C THR A 107 -0.44 -22.12 -2.61
N GLN A 108 0.68 -22.52 -3.21
CA GLN A 108 1.98 -22.58 -2.53
C GLN A 108 2.47 -21.19 -2.09
N ALA A 109 2.14 -20.14 -2.84
CA ALA A 109 2.46 -18.76 -2.50
C ALA A 109 1.70 -18.31 -1.26
N TYR A 110 0.39 -18.56 -1.22
CA TYR A 110 -0.42 -18.38 -0.01
C TYR A 110 0.14 -19.14 1.20
N GLU A 111 0.49 -20.42 1.05
CA GLU A 111 1.04 -21.21 2.16
C GLU A 111 2.37 -20.66 2.69
N ARG A 112 3.21 -20.09 1.82
CA ARG A 112 4.45 -19.40 2.25
C ARG A 112 4.12 -18.16 3.08
N ALA A 113 3.14 -17.36 2.63
CA ALA A 113 2.69 -16.19 3.37
C ALA A 113 2.12 -16.59 4.73
N GLU A 114 1.27 -17.62 4.81
CA GLU A 114 0.70 -18.09 6.08
C GLU A 114 1.78 -18.51 7.08
N ARG A 115 2.78 -19.28 6.64
CA ARG A 115 3.90 -19.66 7.53
C ARG A 115 4.66 -18.45 8.10
N LYS A 116 4.83 -17.40 7.28
CA LYS A 116 5.43 -16.15 7.74
C LYS A 116 4.53 -15.45 8.77
N LEU A 117 3.23 -15.38 8.50
CA LEU A 117 2.25 -14.80 9.43
C LEU A 117 2.25 -15.53 10.79
N GLU A 118 2.22 -16.86 10.81
CA GLU A 118 2.29 -17.65 12.05
C GLU A 118 3.55 -17.35 12.85
N THR A 119 4.68 -17.18 12.17
CA THR A 119 5.97 -16.85 12.81
C THR A 119 5.90 -15.49 13.50
N ILE A 120 5.38 -14.46 12.83
CA ILE A 120 5.23 -13.11 13.39
C ILE A 120 4.27 -13.10 14.56
N ILE A 121 3.14 -13.82 14.46
CA ILE A 121 2.18 -13.95 15.56
C ILE A 121 2.84 -14.63 16.77
N ALA A 122 3.64 -15.68 16.56
CA ALA A 122 4.37 -16.33 17.62
C ALA A 122 5.36 -15.39 18.31
N GLU A 123 6.12 -14.58 17.55
CA GLU A 123 7.02 -13.56 18.09
C GLU A 123 6.26 -12.46 18.87
N LEU A 124 5.11 -12.00 18.37
CA LEU A 124 4.28 -11.03 19.08
C LEU A 124 3.81 -11.54 20.44
N LYS A 125 3.42 -12.82 20.51
CA LYS A 125 2.97 -13.45 21.77
C LYS A 125 4.01 -13.42 22.88
N GLU A 126 5.31 -13.28 22.56
CA GLU A 126 6.36 -13.17 23.59
C GLU A 126 6.27 -11.88 24.41
N TYR A 127 5.57 -10.86 23.92
CA TYR A 127 5.41 -9.55 24.57
C TYR A 127 4.13 -9.40 25.38
N PHE A 128 3.29 -10.42 25.43
CA PHE A 128 1.92 -10.31 25.94
C PHE A 128 1.65 -11.28 27.09
N SER A 129 0.78 -10.87 28.03
CA SER A 129 0.25 -11.75 29.09
C SER A 129 -0.65 -12.84 28.49
N PRO A 130 -0.94 -13.93 29.23
CA PRO A 130 -1.88 -14.95 28.76
C PRO A 130 -3.26 -14.39 28.35
N GLU A 131 -3.80 -13.40 29.07
CA GLU A 131 -5.08 -12.78 28.67
C GLU A 131 -4.96 -11.92 27.41
N GLU A 132 -3.82 -11.25 27.20
CA GLU A 132 -3.53 -10.50 25.99
C GLU A 132 -3.34 -11.42 24.78
N ILE A 133 -2.66 -12.56 24.96
CA ILE A 133 -2.52 -13.60 23.94
C ILE A 133 -3.90 -14.13 23.52
N ALA A 134 -4.79 -14.41 24.48
CA ALA A 134 -6.15 -14.86 24.17
C ALA A 134 -6.94 -13.83 23.35
N ARG A 135 -6.75 -12.53 23.63
CA ARG A 135 -7.33 -11.45 22.81
C ARG A 135 -6.73 -11.42 21.41
N LEU A 136 -5.41 -11.52 21.28
CA LEU A 136 -4.73 -11.58 19.99
C LEU A 136 -5.22 -12.76 19.14
N ASP A 137 -5.38 -13.93 19.75
CA ASP A 137 -5.92 -15.12 19.09
C ASP A 137 -7.34 -14.90 18.58
N GLY A 138 -8.22 -14.30 19.40
CA GLY A 138 -9.57 -13.93 18.98
C GLY A 138 -9.59 -12.95 17.80
N THR A 139 -8.72 -11.94 17.80
CA THR A 139 -8.61 -11.00 16.65
C THR A 139 -8.09 -11.69 15.40
N THR A 140 -7.14 -12.62 15.55
CA THR A 140 -6.56 -13.38 14.43
C THR A 140 -7.60 -14.30 13.81
N GLU A 141 -8.40 -14.99 14.63
CA GLU A 141 -9.49 -15.83 14.15
C GLU A 141 -10.55 -15.03 13.38
N ALA A 142 -10.98 -13.89 13.94
CA ALA A 142 -11.94 -13.00 13.27
C ALA A 142 -11.40 -12.49 11.92
N TRP A 143 -10.12 -12.12 11.88
CA TRP A 143 -9.44 -11.71 10.66
C TRP A 143 -9.36 -12.84 9.62
N ARG A 144 -9.00 -14.07 10.02
CA ARG A 144 -8.99 -15.24 9.11
C ARG A 144 -10.39 -15.54 8.54
N ASN A 145 -11.45 -15.32 9.32
CA ASN A 145 -12.81 -15.46 8.82
C ASN A 145 -13.14 -14.39 7.77
N TYR A 146 -12.78 -13.12 8.03
CA TYR A 146 -12.89 -12.05 7.03
C TYR A 146 -12.11 -12.40 5.76
N GLN A 147 -10.87 -12.85 5.90
CA GLN A 147 -9.99 -13.21 4.79
C GLN A 147 -10.62 -14.26 3.87
N ARG A 148 -11.09 -15.37 4.44
CA ARG A 148 -11.80 -16.41 3.67
C ARG A 148 -13.03 -15.88 2.98
N LYS A 149 -13.88 -15.13 3.68
CA LYS A 149 -15.12 -14.56 3.11
C LYS A 149 -14.84 -13.57 1.98
N HIS A 150 -13.78 -12.78 2.11
CA HIS A 150 -13.37 -11.84 1.07
C HIS A 150 -12.81 -12.56 -0.16
N ALA A 151 -11.97 -13.58 0.05
CA ALA A 151 -11.45 -14.40 -1.03
C ALA A 151 -12.55 -15.17 -1.76
N GLU A 152 -13.52 -15.74 -1.03
CA GLU A 152 -14.73 -16.37 -1.58
C GLU A 152 -15.51 -15.37 -2.46
N PHE A 153 -15.73 -14.15 -1.97
CA PHE A 153 -16.40 -13.09 -2.71
C PHE A 153 -15.67 -12.75 -4.02
N LEU A 154 -14.36 -12.54 -3.99
CA LEU A 154 -13.58 -12.22 -5.19
C LEU A 154 -13.61 -13.37 -6.22
N ALA A 155 -13.48 -14.61 -5.74
CA ALA A 155 -13.50 -15.80 -6.58
C ALA A 155 -14.89 -16.11 -7.16
N SER A 156 -15.98 -15.66 -6.52
CA SER A 156 -17.36 -15.91 -6.99
C SER A 156 -17.64 -15.41 -8.40
N GLN A 157 -16.93 -14.38 -8.86
CA GLN A 157 -17.05 -13.86 -10.23
C GLN A 157 -16.59 -14.87 -11.31
N TYR A 158 -15.89 -15.93 -10.89
CA TYR A 158 -15.31 -16.95 -11.76
C TYR A 158 -15.87 -18.34 -11.45
N GLU A 159 -17.02 -18.43 -10.77
CA GLU A 159 -17.59 -19.69 -10.30
C GLU A 159 -17.73 -20.74 -11.41
N GLY A 160 -17.18 -21.94 -11.16
CA GLY A 160 -17.15 -23.05 -12.12
C GLY A 160 -16.06 -22.95 -13.19
N GLY A 161 -15.29 -21.85 -13.23
CA GLY A 161 -14.15 -21.66 -14.12
C GLY A 161 -12.86 -22.26 -13.54
N SER A 162 -11.97 -22.72 -14.43
CA SER A 162 -10.67 -23.29 -14.04
C SER A 162 -9.72 -22.27 -13.40
N ILE A 163 -9.97 -20.96 -13.58
CA ILE A 163 -9.22 -19.85 -12.96
C ILE A 163 -9.70 -19.51 -11.54
N GLN A 164 -10.88 -19.97 -11.12
CA GLN A 164 -11.45 -19.66 -9.80
C GLN A 164 -10.50 -19.98 -8.64
N PRO A 165 -9.82 -21.16 -8.60
CA PRO A 165 -8.91 -21.48 -7.51
C PRO A 165 -7.69 -20.55 -7.43
N LEU A 166 -7.20 -20.07 -8.57
CA LEU A 166 -6.11 -19.09 -8.62
C LEU A 166 -6.55 -17.77 -7.99
N ILE A 167 -7.72 -17.24 -8.39
CA ILE A 167 -8.23 -15.98 -7.83
C ILE A 167 -8.41 -16.09 -6.31
N TYR A 168 -8.96 -17.21 -5.85
CA TYR A 168 -9.13 -17.48 -4.42
C TYR A 168 -7.79 -17.49 -3.67
N ALA A 169 -6.82 -18.28 -4.14
CA ALA A 169 -5.50 -18.40 -3.51
C ALA A 169 -4.73 -17.07 -3.51
N SER A 170 -4.72 -16.34 -4.64
CA SER A 170 -4.06 -15.03 -4.73
C SER A 170 -4.70 -13.96 -3.84
N ALA A 171 -6.03 -14.02 -3.65
CA ALA A 171 -6.72 -13.13 -2.72
C ALA A 171 -6.33 -13.45 -1.26
N LEU A 172 -6.29 -14.73 -0.88
CA LEU A 172 -5.82 -15.14 0.44
C LEU A 172 -4.39 -14.67 0.69
N GLU A 173 -3.49 -14.92 -0.26
CA GLU A 173 -2.09 -14.47 -0.21
C GLU A 173 -2.00 -12.96 0.01
N SER A 174 -2.66 -12.17 -0.84
CA SER A 174 -2.59 -10.70 -0.79
C SER A 174 -3.06 -10.15 0.57
N LEU A 175 -4.10 -10.75 1.15
CA LEU A 175 -4.61 -10.36 2.47
C LEU A 175 -3.66 -10.78 3.60
N THR A 176 -3.11 -12.02 3.56
CA THR A 176 -2.09 -12.48 4.52
C THR A 176 -0.88 -11.57 4.49
N ILE A 177 -0.45 -11.24 3.29
CA ILE A 177 0.63 -10.33 3.02
C ILE A 177 0.35 -8.95 3.66
N ALA A 178 -0.83 -8.36 3.48
CA ALA A 178 -1.19 -7.10 4.14
C ALA A 178 -1.22 -7.21 5.67
N ARG A 179 -1.59 -8.36 6.23
CA ARG A 179 -1.61 -8.59 7.68
C ARG A 179 -0.22 -8.73 8.27
N ILE A 180 0.69 -9.41 7.56
CA ILE A 180 2.11 -9.54 7.94
C ILE A 180 2.72 -8.16 8.23
N VAL A 181 2.39 -7.18 7.41
CA VAL A 181 2.90 -5.81 7.45
C VAL A 181 2.52 -5.09 8.73
N GLU A 182 1.23 -5.17 9.02
CA GLU A 182 0.61 -4.54 10.17
C GLU A 182 1.29 -5.10 11.42
N LEU A 183 1.40 -6.43 11.49
CA LEU A 183 1.98 -7.12 12.63
C LEU A 183 3.51 -6.97 12.73
N GLU A 184 4.25 -6.91 11.62
CA GLU A 184 5.69 -6.63 11.62
C GLU A 184 5.98 -5.22 12.15
N THR A 185 5.15 -4.24 11.77
CA THR A 185 5.26 -2.86 12.26
C THR A 185 5.00 -2.81 13.77
N GLU A 186 3.99 -3.52 14.25
CA GLU A 186 3.68 -3.64 15.67
C GLU A 186 4.80 -4.35 16.44
N LEU A 187 5.30 -5.46 15.91
CA LEU A 187 6.39 -6.23 16.51
C LEU A 187 7.68 -5.42 16.60
N LYS A 188 8.05 -4.67 15.56
CA LYS A 188 9.20 -3.77 15.58
C LYS A 188 9.06 -2.71 16.68
N ARG A 189 7.89 -2.06 16.75
CA ARG A 189 7.60 -1.08 17.82
C ARG A 189 7.73 -1.72 19.21
N LEU A 190 7.24 -2.95 19.40
CA LEU A 190 7.34 -3.65 20.67
C LEU A 190 8.80 -3.99 21.02
N LYS A 191 9.58 -4.50 20.06
CA LYS A 191 11.03 -4.73 20.22
C LYS A 191 11.78 -3.47 20.66
N ASP A 192 11.40 -2.32 20.13
CA ASP A 192 12.06 -1.04 20.43
C ASP A 192 11.62 -0.43 21.78
N THR A 193 10.41 -0.73 22.27
CA THR A 193 9.80 -0.02 23.41
C THR A 193 9.51 -0.88 24.63
N CYS A 194 9.52 -2.21 24.51
CA CYS A 194 9.06 -3.13 25.55
C CYS A 194 10.04 -4.27 25.77
N VAL A 195 10.14 -4.71 27.03
CA VAL A 195 10.81 -5.96 27.40
C VAL A 195 9.82 -7.12 27.24
N PRO A 196 10.23 -8.29 26.70
CA PRO A 196 9.36 -9.47 26.58
C PRO A 196 8.65 -9.81 27.90
N TYR A 197 7.40 -10.32 27.82
CA TYR A 197 6.58 -10.62 29.00
C TYR A 197 7.26 -11.63 29.94
N ARG A 198 7.91 -12.66 29.37
CA ARG A 198 8.63 -13.69 30.15
C ARG A 198 9.80 -13.15 30.97
N GLU A 199 10.41 -12.05 30.54
CA GLU A 199 11.54 -11.40 31.23
C GLU A 199 11.07 -10.37 32.27
N ARG A 200 9.79 -9.99 32.25
CA ARG A 200 9.21 -9.05 33.23
C ARG A 200 8.90 -9.71 34.58
N GLU A 201 8.68 -11.03 34.62
CA GLU A 201 8.40 -11.77 35.87
C GLU A 201 9.68 -12.11 36.68
N THR A 202 10.87 -11.81 36.14
CA THR A 202 12.16 -12.06 36.80
C THR A 202 12.75 -10.85 37.54
N PHE A 203 12.04 -9.72 37.56
CA PHE A 203 12.37 -8.50 38.30
C PHE A 203 11.35 -8.22 39.41
#